data_AF-A0A829DDX7-F1
#
_entry.id   AF-A0A829DDX7-F1
#
_cell.length_a   1.000
_cell.length_b   1.000
_cell.length_c   1.000
_cell.angle_alpha   90.00
_cell.angle_beta   90.00
_cell.angle_gamma   90.00
#
_symmetry.space_group_name_H-M   'P 1'
#
loop_
_entity.id
_entity.type
_entity.pdbx_description
1 polymer ?
#
loop_
_entity_poly.entity_id
_entity_poly.type
_entity_poly.pdbx_seq_one_letter_code
_entity_poly.pdbx_strand_id
1 'polypeptide(L)'
;MSQEGIVLMELQEYPFSEKFGWVQDKFGVSWQVCLSKEGNDLVTFLMFVGKQHGKAEEAIRFYTSQFPNSKINDIQRYTTDQSEKEGTVQRSVFSIAGQDLMAMDSGLDHAFTFSEAYSFFIKCETQAEIDKYWEKLSFQGEKQKCGWVKDKFGVSWQIIPSILGDYLQDKDPKKSQRVLQAMLQMDKIDIVKLKRAYDSN
;
A
#
# COMPACT_ATOMS: atom_id res chain seq x y z
N MET A 1 -13.39 7.57 17.55
CA MET A 1 -13.36 6.80 16.29
C MET A 1 -14.47 5.74 16.22
N SER A 2 -14.97 5.20 17.33
CA SER A 2 -16.06 4.21 17.36
C SER A 2 -17.49 4.76 17.36
N GLN A 3 -17.69 6.08 17.44
CA GLN A 3 -19.03 6.66 17.36
C GLN A 3 -19.60 6.35 15.97
N GLU A 4 -20.71 5.59 15.92
CA GLU A 4 -21.31 5.03 14.69
C GLU A 4 -20.42 4.01 13.94
N GLY A 5 -19.36 3.52 14.59
CA GLY A 5 -18.48 2.48 14.07
C GLY A 5 -18.68 1.13 14.77
N ILE A 6 -17.70 0.23 14.58
CA ILE A 6 -17.68 -1.12 15.16
C ILE A 6 -16.44 -1.24 16.03
N VAL A 7 -16.60 -1.72 17.27
CA VAL A 7 -15.46 -2.11 18.10
C VAL A 7 -15.11 -3.55 17.79
N LEU A 8 -13.90 -3.78 17.27
CA LEU A 8 -13.38 -5.10 16.92
C LEU A 8 -12.62 -5.70 18.11
N MET A 9 -11.86 -4.86 18.82
CA MET A 9 -11.24 -5.18 20.11
C MET A 9 -11.37 -3.97 21.04
N GLU A 10 -11.89 -4.21 22.25
CA GLU A 10 -12.09 -3.19 23.26
C GLU A 10 -10.78 -2.50 23.65
N LEU A 11 -10.85 -1.21 24.00
CA LEU A 11 -9.67 -0.45 24.41
C LEU A 11 -9.28 -0.81 25.84
N GLN A 12 -8.35 -1.75 25.99
CA GLN A 12 -7.91 -2.26 27.30
C GLN A 12 -6.47 -2.79 27.26
N GLU A 13 -5.98 -3.31 28.37
CA GLU A 13 -4.68 -3.97 28.46
C GLU A 13 -4.74 -5.35 27.78
N TYR A 14 -3.71 -5.69 27.01
CA TYR A 14 -3.52 -6.98 26.37
C TYR A 14 -2.09 -7.47 26.63
N PRO A 15 -1.79 -8.79 26.51
CA PRO A 15 -0.45 -9.32 26.76
C PRO A 15 0.67 -8.63 25.95
N PHE A 16 0.34 -8.00 24.83
CA PHE A 16 1.27 -7.31 23.92
C PHE A 16 1.25 -5.77 24.04
N SER A 17 0.37 -5.17 24.85
CA SER A 17 0.27 -3.71 25.01
C SER A 17 -0.45 -3.30 26.30
N GLU A 18 0.09 -2.28 26.98
CA GLU A 18 -0.54 -1.64 28.15
C GLU A 18 -1.94 -1.12 27.85
N LYS A 19 -2.16 -0.63 26.62
CA LYS A 19 -3.49 -0.22 26.17
C LYS A 19 -3.57 -0.31 24.66
N PHE A 20 -4.39 -1.22 24.17
CA PHE A 20 -4.66 -1.41 22.75
C PHE A 20 -6.15 -1.45 22.49
N GLY A 21 -6.58 -0.94 21.35
CA GLY A 21 -7.95 -1.06 20.86
C GLY A 21 -7.96 -1.14 19.35
N TRP A 22 -8.96 -1.83 18.81
CA TRP A 22 -9.15 -1.97 17.37
C TRP A 22 -10.59 -1.64 17.02
N VAL A 23 -10.78 -0.64 16.17
CA VAL A 23 -12.11 -0.17 15.78
C VAL A 23 -12.19 -0.01 14.26
N GLN A 24 -13.37 -0.23 13.71
CA GLN A 24 -13.74 0.27 12.40
C GLN A 24 -14.58 1.53 12.60
N ASP A 25 -14.27 2.62 11.91
CA ASP A 25 -15.08 3.82 11.96
C ASP A 25 -16.34 3.71 11.09
N LYS A 26 -17.20 4.74 11.13
CA LYS A 26 -18.46 4.77 10.38
C LYS A 26 -18.30 4.77 8.84
N PHE A 27 -17.09 4.97 8.33
CA PHE A 27 -16.77 4.94 6.91
C PHE A 27 -16.15 3.60 6.49
N GLY A 28 -16.00 2.66 7.42
CA GLY A 28 -15.40 1.35 7.15
C GLY A 28 -13.87 1.32 7.29
N VAL A 29 -13.23 2.42 7.72
CA VAL A 29 -11.77 2.46 7.90
C VAL A 29 -11.39 1.82 9.23
N SER A 30 -10.38 0.96 9.17
CA SER A 30 -9.90 0.16 10.30
C SER A 30 -8.74 0.86 11.01
N TRP A 31 -8.85 1.01 12.33
CA TRP A 31 -7.91 1.75 13.17
C TRP A 31 -7.43 0.89 14.33
N GLN A 32 -6.12 0.69 14.42
CA GLN A 32 -5.48 0.15 15.62
C GLN A 32 -4.93 1.30 16.45
N VAL A 33 -5.34 1.39 17.70
CA VAL A 33 -4.92 2.42 18.65
C VAL A 33 -4.10 1.74 19.73
N CYS A 34 -2.87 2.19 19.92
CA CYS A 34 -1.96 1.62 20.89
C CYS A 34 -1.33 2.73 21.73
N LEU A 35 -1.29 2.55 23.05
CA LEU A 35 -0.48 3.37 23.93
C LEU A 35 0.98 2.97 23.75
N SER A 36 1.77 3.88 23.21
CA SER A 36 3.21 3.71 23.04
C SER A 36 3.94 4.96 23.50
N LYS A 37 5.13 4.78 24.11
CA LYS A 37 6.03 5.88 24.49
C LYS A 37 6.98 6.30 23.36
N GLU A 38 7.03 5.50 22.30
CA GLU A 38 7.94 5.64 21.17
C GLU A 38 7.22 5.31 19.85
N GLY A 39 7.68 5.90 18.75
CA GLY A 39 7.11 5.70 17.41
C GLY A 39 6.40 6.93 16.86
N ASN A 40 5.87 6.82 15.65
CA ASN A 40 5.12 7.90 15.01
C ASN A 40 3.65 7.89 15.48
N ASP A 41 3.04 9.08 15.52
CA ASP A 41 1.63 9.25 15.91
C ASP A 41 0.64 8.58 14.94
N LEU A 42 1.03 8.37 13.68
CA LEU A 42 0.22 7.74 12.64
C LEU A 42 1.11 6.92 11.70
N VAL A 43 0.79 5.64 11.51
CA VAL A 43 1.53 4.73 10.64
C VAL A 43 0.56 3.85 9.85
N THR A 44 0.81 3.70 8.55
CA THR A 44 0.06 2.73 7.73
C THR A 44 0.41 1.32 8.18
N PHE A 45 -0.63 0.51 8.41
CA PHE A 45 -0.51 -0.86 8.89
C PHE A 45 -1.03 -1.85 7.83
N LEU A 46 -0.17 -2.78 7.39
CA LEU A 46 -0.51 -3.81 6.40
C LEU A 46 -0.74 -5.16 7.11
N MET A 47 -1.97 -5.65 7.10
CA MET A 47 -2.31 -6.95 7.68
C MET A 47 -2.46 -8.00 6.58
N PHE A 48 -1.58 -9.01 6.61
CA PHE A 48 -1.56 -10.11 5.65
C PHE A 48 -2.45 -11.25 6.15
N VAL A 49 -3.60 -11.40 5.50
CA VAL A 49 -4.68 -12.32 5.91
C VAL A 49 -5.07 -13.27 4.78
N GLY A 50 -5.82 -14.33 5.08
CA GLY A 50 -6.35 -15.24 4.06
C GLY A 50 -5.27 -15.80 3.13
N LYS A 51 -5.40 -15.59 1.80
CA LYS A 51 -4.41 -16.06 0.79
C LYS A 51 -3.06 -15.33 0.86
N GLN A 52 -3.00 -14.22 1.59
CA GLN A 52 -1.81 -13.41 1.80
C GLN A 52 -1.09 -13.79 3.11
N HIS A 53 -1.74 -14.53 4.00
CA HIS A 53 -1.18 -14.93 5.28
C HIS A 53 0.17 -15.66 5.13
N GLY A 54 1.14 -15.25 5.95
CA GLY A 54 2.50 -15.78 5.97
C GLY A 54 3.45 -15.13 4.96
N LYS A 55 3.01 -14.07 4.26
CA LYS A 55 3.82 -13.38 3.25
C LYS A 55 4.36 -12.03 3.71
N ALA A 56 4.02 -11.56 4.92
CA ALA A 56 4.40 -10.23 5.37
C ALA A 56 5.92 -10.00 5.31
N GLU A 57 6.73 -10.93 5.84
CA GLU A 57 8.18 -10.77 5.82
C GLU A 57 8.77 -10.75 4.40
N GLU A 58 8.27 -11.61 3.51
CA GLU A 58 8.69 -11.63 2.10
C GLU A 58 8.37 -10.29 1.43
N ALA A 59 7.19 -9.73 1.70
CA ALA A 59 6.76 -8.44 1.19
C ALA A 59 7.65 -7.30 1.71
N ILE A 60 7.92 -7.25 3.03
CA ILE A 60 8.81 -6.25 3.63
C ILE A 60 10.19 -6.27 2.98
N ARG A 61 10.80 -7.45 2.83
CA ARG A 61 12.12 -7.60 2.21
C ARG A 61 12.09 -7.22 0.73
N PHE A 62 11.03 -7.60 0.03
CA PHE A 62 10.85 -7.21 -1.36
C PHE A 62 10.77 -5.68 -1.49
N TYR A 63 9.87 -5.00 -0.75
CA TYR A 63 9.69 -3.56 -0.84
C TYR A 63 10.95 -2.79 -0.45
N THR A 64 11.59 -3.15 0.67
CA THR A 64 12.81 -2.47 1.13
C THR A 64 13.98 -2.62 0.16
N SER A 65 14.00 -3.68 -0.67
CA SER A 65 15.01 -3.82 -1.74
C SER A 65 14.66 -3.08 -3.04
N GLN A 66 13.40 -2.63 -3.23
CA GLN A 66 12.99 -1.95 -4.46
C GLN A 66 13.24 -0.43 -4.44
N PHE A 67 13.14 0.19 -3.27
CA PHE A 67 13.18 1.64 -3.12
C PHE A 67 14.46 2.12 -2.40
N PRO A 68 15.07 3.23 -2.84
CA PRO A 68 16.13 3.88 -2.06
C PRO A 68 15.56 4.41 -0.73
N ASN A 69 16.43 4.73 0.23
CA ASN A 69 16.02 5.23 1.56
C ASN A 69 15.02 4.30 2.27
N SER A 70 15.28 3.00 2.20
CA SER A 70 14.45 1.96 2.81
C SER A 70 15.29 1.16 3.79
N LYS A 71 14.66 0.74 4.90
CA LYS A 71 15.30 -0.11 5.90
C LYS A 71 14.27 -0.94 6.64
N ILE A 72 14.70 -2.09 7.13
CA ILE A 72 13.94 -2.88 8.09
C ILE A 72 14.41 -2.47 9.48
N ASN A 73 13.51 -1.94 10.31
CA ASN A 73 13.86 -1.51 11.67
C ASN A 73 13.69 -2.66 12.66
N ASP A 74 12.55 -3.35 12.61
CA ASP A 74 12.23 -4.46 13.51
C ASP A 74 11.29 -5.48 12.84
N ILE A 75 11.49 -6.77 13.13
CA ILE A 75 10.57 -7.87 12.76
C ILE A 75 10.51 -8.85 13.93
N GLN A 76 9.38 -8.82 14.63
CA GLN A 76 9.00 -9.76 15.67
C GLN A 76 8.15 -10.87 15.03
N ARG A 77 8.48 -12.12 15.35
CA ARG A 77 7.82 -13.30 14.79
C ARG A 77 7.07 -14.06 15.87
N TYR A 78 6.02 -14.75 15.48
CA TYR A 78 5.37 -15.73 16.33
C TYR A 78 6.35 -16.87 16.68
N THR A 79 6.43 -17.19 17.97
CA THR A 79 7.20 -18.33 18.49
C THR A 79 6.33 -19.57 18.57
N THR A 80 6.94 -20.73 18.84
CA THR A 80 6.23 -21.96 19.20
C THR A 80 5.25 -21.70 20.36
N ASP A 81 4.11 -22.40 20.35
CA ASP A 81 3.03 -22.33 21.35
C ASP A 81 2.07 -21.11 21.29
N GLN A 82 2.08 -20.35 20.18
CA GLN A 82 1.09 -19.30 19.93
C GLN A 82 -0.02 -19.79 18.99
N SER A 83 -1.18 -19.11 18.97
CA SER A 83 -2.33 -19.45 18.10
C SER A 83 -2.08 -19.21 16.60
N GLU A 84 -0.84 -18.95 16.21
CA GLU A 84 -0.43 -18.60 14.86
C GLU A 84 0.74 -19.47 14.40
N LYS A 85 0.95 -19.50 13.08
CA LYS A 85 2.03 -20.29 12.48
C LYS A 85 3.39 -19.75 12.92
N GLU A 86 4.23 -20.61 13.50
CA GLU A 86 5.60 -20.25 13.89
C GLU A 86 6.38 -19.61 12.72
N GLY A 87 7.09 -18.52 13.03
CA GLY A 87 7.93 -17.80 12.08
C GLY A 87 7.19 -16.76 11.22
N THR A 88 5.86 -16.68 11.26
CA THR A 88 5.13 -15.56 10.62
C THR A 88 5.32 -14.27 11.40
N VAL A 89 5.07 -13.12 10.76
CA VAL A 89 5.30 -11.81 11.37
C VAL A 89 4.21 -11.49 12.38
N GLN A 90 4.57 -11.39 13.65
CA GLN A 90 3.67 -10.89 14.69
C GLN A 90 3.56 -9.37 14.64
N ARG A 91 4.71 -8.70 14.47
CA ARG A 91 4.79 -7.25 14.34
C ARG A 91 6.06 -6.90 13.60
N SER A 92 5.99 -5.87 12.76
CA SER A 92 7.17 -5.32 12.12
C SER A 92 7.09 -3.81 12.01
N VAL A 93 8.26 -3.18 11.92
CA VAL A 93 8.44 -1.77 11.60
C VAL A 93 9.53 -1.67 10.54
N PHE A 94 9.22 -1.03 9.43
CA PHE A 94 10.15 -0.85 8.31
C PHE A 94 9.84 0.45 7.59
N SER A 95 10.77 0.95 6.78
CA SER A 95 10.57 2.11 5.95
C SER A 95 10.81 1.80 4.48
N ILE A 96 9.99 2.39 3.61
CA ILE A 96 10.19 2.38 2.16
C ILE A 96 10.20 3.82 1.66
N ALA A 97 11.21 4.21 0.90
CA ALA A 97 11.35 5.58 0.39
C ALA A 97 11.22 6.68 1.48
N GLY A 98 11.66 6.40 2.72
CA GLY A 98 11.54 7.30 3.86
C GLY A 98 10.20 7.32 4.58
N GLN A 99 9.21 6.54 4.13
CA GLN A 99 7.91 6.39 4.81
C GLN A 99 7.93 5.15 5.72
N ASP A 100 7.66 5.35 7.00
CA ASP A 100 7.52 4.24 7.95
C ASP A 100 6.18 3.51 7.76
N LEU A 101 6.24 2.19 7.86
CA LEU A 101 5.15 1.25 7.71
C LEU A 101 5.25 0.18 8.80
N MET A 102 4.10 -0.40 9.12
CA MET A 102 4.01 -1.61 9.93
C MET A 102 3.33 -2.71 9.15
N ALA A 103 3.67 -3.95 9.46
CA ALA A 103 2.97 -5.10 8.92
C ALA A 103 2.93 -6.27 9.91
N MET A 104 1.91 -7.12 9.76
CA MET A 104 1.80 -8.40 10.45
C MET A 104 1.12 -9.43 9.56
N ASP A 105 1.28 -10.69 9.93
CA ASP A 105 0.50 -11.81 9.47
C ASP A 105 -0.62 -12.10 10.48
N SER A 106 -1.81 -12.43 9.98
CA SER A 106 -2.91 -12.96 10.80
C SER A 106 -3.61 -14.11 10.05
N GLY A 107 -3.55 -15.30 10.64
CA GLY A 107 -4.22 -16.52 10.22
C GLY A 107 -5.67 -16.65 10.71
N LEU A 108 -6.16 -15.71 11.51
CA LEU A 108 -7.60 -15.60 11.83
C LEU A 108 -8.46 -15.42 10.56
N ASP A 109 -9.72 -15.85 10.64
CA ASP A 109 -10.68 -15.67 9.55
C ASP A 109 -11.15 -14.22 9.50
N HIS A 110 -10.72 -13.51 8.45
CA HIS A 110 -11.03 -12.09 8.22
C HIS A 110 -11.88 -11.93 6.97
N ALA A 111 -12.97 -11.17 7.07
CA ALA A 111 -13.84 -10.84 5.93
C ALA A 111 -13.29 -9.71 5.03
N PHE A 112 -12.00 -9.37 5.15
CA PHE A 112 -11.34 -8.33 4.37
C PHE A 112 -10.00 -8.83 3.82
N THR A 113 -9.50 -8.14 2.80
CA THR A 113 -8.14 -8.29 2.27
C THR A 113 -7.73 -6.98 1.59
N PHE A 114 -6.52 -6.92 1.03
CA PHE A 114 -6.08 -5.78 0.24
C PHE A 114 -7.02 -5.51 -0.94
N SER A 115 -7.33 -4.24 -1.14
CA SER A 115 -8.11 -3.75 -2.27
C SER A 115 -7.52 -2.43 -2.76
N GLU A 116 -7.95 -1.99 -3.94
CA GLU A 116 -7.55 -0.74 -4.56
C GLU A 116 -7.96 0.51 -3.75
N ALA A 117 -8.79 0.34 -2.70
CA ALA A 117 -9.17 1.41 -1.78
C ALA A 117 -7.97 2.04 -1.04
N TYR A 118 -6.89 1.26 -0.85
CA TYR A 118 -5.60 1.78 -0.42
C TYR A 118 -4.54 1.43 -1.45
N SER A 119 -3.72 2.40 -1.83
CA SER A 119 -2.60 2.17 -2.74
C SER A 119 -1.42 3.07 -2.44
N PHE A 120 -0.23 2.60 -2.79
CA PHE A 120 0.97 3.43 -2.77
C PHE A 120 1.12 4.17 -4.10
N PHE A 121 1.31 5.48 -4.03
CA PHE A 121 1.51 6.32 -5.22
C PHE A 121 2.99 6.61 -5.44
N ILE A 122 3.54 6.14 -6.56
CA ILE A 122 4.93 6.35 -6.96
C ILE A 122 4.95 7.41 -8.06
N LYS A 123 5.44 8.60 -7.70
CA LYS A 123 5.71 9.68 -8.63
C LYS A 123 6.99 9.37 -9.42
N CYS A 124 6.90 9.38 -10.75
CA CYS A 124 8.02 9.15 -11.65
C CYS A 124 8.30 10.40 -12.52
N GLU A 125 9.56 10.77 -12.69
CA GLU A 125 9.96 11.90 -13.56
C GLU A 125 10.32 11.42 -14.98
N THR A 126 10.68 10.15 -15.14
CA THR A 126 11.14 9.61 -16.42
C THR A 126 10.44 8.30 -16.80
N GLN A 127 10.44 7.98 -18.10
CA GLN A 127 9.90 6.71 -18.59
C GLN A 127 10.69 5.50 -18.04
N ALA A 128 12.00 5.66 -17.85
CA ALA A 128 12.84 4.61 -17.29
C ALA A 128 12.44 4.25 -15.84
N GLU A 129 12.03 5.23 -15.04
CA GLU A 129 11.50 4.98 -13.70
C GLU A 129 10.15 4.27 -13.73
N ILE A 130 9.24 4.69 -14.62
CA ILE A 130 7.96 3.99 -14.85
C ILE A 130 8.23 2.54 -15.22
N ASP A 131 9.08 2.30 -16.22
CA ASP A 131 9.39 0.95 -16.70
C ASP A 131 10.01 0.10 -15.58
N LYS A 132 10.95 0.66 -14.81
CA LYS A 132 11.58 -0.01 -13.67
C LYS A 132 10.54 -0.45 -12.63
N TYR A 133 9.71 0.46 -12.12
CA TYR A 133 8.76 0.13 -11.06
C TYR A 133 7.62 -0.74 -11.58
N TRP A 134 7.18 -0.51 -12.83
CA TRP A 134 6.13 -1.30 -13.45
C TRP A 134 6.55 -2.77 -13.57
N GLU A 135 7.71 -3.07 -14.15
CA GLU A 135 8.12 -4.47 -14.30
C GLU A 135 8.41 -5.13 -12.95
N LYS A 136 9.01 -4.39 -11.99
CA LYS A 136 9.30 -4.93 -10.65
C LYS A 136 8.03 -5.27 -9.87
N LEU A 137 7.10 -4.33 -9.78
CA LEU A 137 5.92 -4.48 -8.93
C LEU A 137 4.87 -5.38 -9.57
N SER A 138 4.81 -5.46 -10.90
CA SER A 138 3.90 -6.37 -11.60
C SER A 138 4.45 -7.79 -11.75
N PHE A 139 5.71 -8.04 -11.37
CA PHE A 139 6.29 -9.38 -11.42
C PHE A 139 5.52 -10.34 -10.51
N GLN A 140 4.93 -11.38 -11.10
CA GLN A 140 4.02 -12.33 -10.44
C GLN A 140 2.77 -11.66 -9.80
N GLY A 141 2.48 -10.42 -10.19
CA GLY A 141 1.29 -9.68 -9.84
C GLY A 141 0.34 -9.50 -11.02
N GLU A 142 -0.46 -8.45 -10.97
CA GLU A 142 -1.46 -8.08 -11.96
C GLU A 142 -1.16 -6.67 -12.49
N LYS A 143 -1.09 -6.56 -13.82
CA LYS A 143 -1.03 -5.28 -14.54
C LYS A 143 -2.45 -4.76 -14.72
N GLN A 144 -2.72 -3.53 -14.31
CA GLN A 144 -4.04 -2.91 -14.40
C GLN A 144 -4.00 -1.63 -15.25
N LYS A 145 -5.17 -1.06 -15.54
CA LYS A 145 -5.30 0.14 -16.37
C LYS A 145 -4.68 1.37 -15.70
N CYS A 146 -4.32 2.37 -16.50
CA CYS A 146 -3.96 3.71 -16.03
C CYS A 146 -2.79 3.76 -15.03
N GLY A 147 -1.79 2.89 -15.17
CA GLY A 147 -0.61 2.87 -14.30
C GLY A 147 -0.80 2.12 -12.98
N TRP A 148 -1.92 1.42 -12.81
CA TRP A 148 -2.18 0.60 -11.63
C TRP A 148 -1.51 -0.77 -11.74
N VAL A 149 -1.00 -1.25 -10.60
CA VAL A 149 -0.44 -2.59 -10.44
C VAL A 149 -0.90 -3.14 -9.10
N LYS A 150 -1.30 -4.41 -9.09
CA LYS A 150 -1.40 -5.20 -7.86
C LYS A 150 -0.22 -6.14 -7.79
N ASP A 151 0.61 -6.05 -6.77
CA ASP A 151 1.80 -6.89 -6.69
C ASP A 151 1.46 -8.36 -6.34
N LYS A 152 2.47 -9.23 -6.30
CA LYS A 152 2.31 -10.65 -5.95
C LYS A 152 1.77 -10.89 -4.54
N PHE A 153 1.75 -9.86 -3.69
CA PHE A 153 1.21 -9.88 -2.34
C PHE A 153 -0.22 -9.33 -2.27
N GLY A 154 -0.76 -8.81 -3.36
CA GLY A 154 -2.11 -8.22 -3.42
C GLY A 154 -2.16 -6.74 -3.09
N VAL A 155 -1.01 -6.08 -2.83
CA VAL A 155 -0.96 -4.65 -2.51
C VAL A 155 -1.03 -3.83 -3.79
N SER A 156 -1.85 -2.78 -3.79
CA SER A 156 -2.06 -1.90 -4.95
C SER A 156 -1.07 -0.75 -4.99
N TRP A 157 -0.58 -0.45 -6.20
CA TRP A 157 0.40 0.59 -6.51
C TRP A 157 -0.06 1.40 -7.71
N GLN A 158 0.20 2.70 -7.69
CA GLN A 158 -0.02 3.61 -8.82
C GLN A 158 1.34 4.17 -9.27
N ILE A 159 1.75 3.86 -10.49
CA ILE A 159 3.04 4.28 -11.04
C ILE A 159 2.77 5.37 -12.08
N ILE A 160 2.90 6.62 -11.65
CA ILE A 160 2.33 7.76 -12.35
C ILE A 160 3.41 8.79 -12.65
N PRO A 161 3.52 9.29 -13.90
CA PRO A 161 4.43 10.38 -14.20
C PRO A 161 3.96 11.69 -13.60
N SER A 162 4.90 12.51 -13.13
CA SER A 162 4.65 13.84 -12.55
C SER A 162 3.81 14.74 -13.45
N ILE A 163 4.05 14.69 -14.76
CA ILE A 163 3.35 15.53 -15.76
C ILE A 163 1.87 15.18 -15.94
N LEU A 164 1.42 13.99 -15.52
CA LEU A 164 0.04 13.55 -15.78
C LEU A 164 -0.97 14.42 -15.01
N GLY A 165 -0.64 14.81 -13.77
CA GLY A 165 -1.49 15.68 -12.96
C GLY A 165 -1.73 17.02 -13.65
N ASP A 166 -0.67 17.64 -14.14
CA ASP A 166 -0.72 18.93 -14.84
C ASP A 166 -1.57 18.85 -16.11
N TYR A 167 -1.44 17.76 -16.87
CA TYR A 167 -2.21 17.56 -18.09
C TYR A 167 -3.70 17.32 -17.85
N LEU A 168 -4.05 16.56 -16.81
CA LEU A 168 -5.45 16.28 -16.47
C LEU A 168 -6.15 17.48 -15.83
N GLN A 169 -5.39 18.40 -15.22
CA GLN A 169 -5.91 19.62 -14.59
C GLN A 169 -5.77 20.87 -15.48
N ASP A 170 -5.46 20.70 -16.76
CA ASP A 170 -5.35 21.81 -17.69
C ASP A 170 -6.65 22.62 -17.78
N LYS A 171 -6.53 23.94 -17.92
CA LYS A 171 -7.66 24.85 -18.04
C LYS A 171 -8.45 24.65 -19.34
N ASP A 172 -7.81 24.11 -20.38
CA ASP A 172 -8.48 23.70 -21.61
C ASP A 172 -9.05 22.27 -21.46
N PRO A 173 -10.38 22.12 -21.33
CA PRO A 173 -11.01 20.81 -21.15
C PRO A 173 -10.79 19.87 -22.34
N LYS A 174 -10.51 20.39 -23.54
CA LYS A 174 -10.22 19.53 -24.71
C LYS A 174 -8.85 18.86 -24.58
N LYS A 175 -7.85 19.58 -24.05
CA LYS A 175 -6.52 19.02 -23.79
C LYS A 175 -6.58 17.93 -22.73
N SER A 176 -7.17 18.24 -21.57
CA SER A 176 -7.29 17.27 -20.48
C SER A 176 -8.11 16.05 -20.89
N GLN A 177 -9.18 16.23 -21.67
CA GLN A 177 -9.97 15.11 -22.17
C GLN A 177 -9.20 14.21 -23.15
N ARG A 178 -8.40 14.76 -24.06
CA ARG A 178 -7.55 13.92 -24.94
C ARG A 178 -6.53 13.11 -24.16
N VAL A 179 -5.92 13.72 -23.15
CA VAL A 179 -4.97 13.02 -22.27
C VAL A 179 -5.66 11.92 -21.48
N LEU A 180 -6.85 12.19 -20.92
CA LEU A 180 -7.66 11.19 -20.25
C LEU A 180 -8.01 10.02 -21.18
N GLN A 181 -8.47 10.31 -22.40
CA GLN A 181 -8.80 9.27 -23.38
C GLN A 181 -7.57 8.43 -23.75
N ALA A 182 -6.41 9.06 -23.95
CA ALA A 182 -5.17 8.35 -24.21
C ALA A 182 -4.77 7.46 -23.02
N MET A 183 -4.86 7.97 -21.79
CA MET A 183 -4.54 7.24 -20.56
C MET A 183 -5.44 6.02 -20.37
N LEU A 184 -6.75 6.12 -20.63
CA LEU A 184 -7.69 5.01 -20.49
C LEU A 184 -7.39 3.81 -21.40
N GLN A 185 -6.62 4.03 -22.49
CA GLN A 185 -6.16 2.97 -23.38
C GLN A 185 -4.85 2.32 -22.91
N MET A 186 -4.22 2.83 -21.85
CA MET A 186 -2.93 2.37 -21.34
C MET A 186 -3.11 1.46 -20.13
N ASP A 187 -2.29 0.41 -20.07
CA ASP A 187 -1.99 -0.28 -18.82
C ASP A 187 -0.79 0.43 -18.17
N LYS A 188 0.41 0.21 -18.73
CA LYS A 188 1.61 0.99 -18.39
C LYS A 188 1.53 2.38 -19.04
N ILE A 189 1.80 3.42 -18.25
CA ILE A 189 1.82 4.79 -18.75
C ILE A 189 3.01 5.03 -19.70
N ASP A 190 2.74 5.71 -20.82
CA ASP A 190 3.71 6.15 -21.81
C ASP A 190 3.70 7.69 -21.88
N ILE A 191 4.76 8.30 -21.35
CA ILE A 191 4.92 9.76 -21.26
C ILE A 191 4.82 10.42 -22.65
N VAL A 192 5.42 9.80 -23.67
CA VAL A 192 5.45 10.36 -25.02
C VAL A 192 4.06 10.36 -25.64
N LYS A 193 3.28 9.28 -25.45
CA LYS A 193 1.90 9.22 -25.92
C LYS A 193 1.00 10.21 -25.20
N LEU A 194 1.15 10.36 -23.87
CA LEU A 194 0.42 11.38 -23.11
C LEU A 194 0.72 12.79 -23.63
N LYS A 195 2.00 13.12 -23.83
CA LYS A 195 2.41 14.42 -24.38
C LYS A 195 1.87 14.65 -25.79
N ARG A 196 1.88 13.63 -26.66
CA ARG A 196 1.28 13.72 -28.00
C ARG A 196 -0.22 14.00 -27.95
N ALA A 197 -0.95 13.34 -27.06
CA ALA A 197 -2.39 13.56 -26.89
C ALA A 197 -2.70 14.96 -26.32
N TYR A 198 -1.82 15.46 -25.45
CA TYR A 198 -1.90 16.82 -24.93
C TYR A 198 -1.67 17.87 -26.03
N ASP A 199 -0.60 17.71 -26.83
CA ASP A 199 -0.17 18.65 -27.86
C ASP A 199 -0.98 18.60 -29.17
N SER A 200 -1.75 17.53 -29.42
CA SER A 200 -2.57 17.41 -30.64
C SER A 200 -3.69 18.45 -30.68
N ASN A 201 -4.03 19.00 -31.86
CA ASN A 201 -5.11 20.00 -32.00
C ASN A 201 -6.51 19.37 -31.91
#